data_AF-A0A729URL3-F1
#
_entry.id   AF-A0A729URL3-F1
#
_cell.length_a   1.000
_cell.length_b   1.000
_cell.length_c   1.000
_cell.angle_alpha   90.00
_cell.angle_beta   90.00
_cell.angle_gamma   90.00
#
_symmetry.space_group_name_H-M   'P 1'
#
loop_
_entity.id
_entity.type
_entity.pdbx_description
1 polymer ?
#
loop_
_entity_poly.entity_id
_entity_poly.type
_entity_poly.pdbx_seq_one_letter_code
_entity_poly.pdbx_strand_id
1 'polypeptide(L)' 'MESLLNRLYDALGLDAPEDEPLLIIDDGIQVYFNESDHTLEMCCPFMPLPDDILT' A
#
# COMPACT_ATOMS: atom_id res chain seq x y z
N MET A 1 15.56 6.47 -13.32
CA MET A 1 14.56 7.41 -12.79
C MET A 1 13.91 6.68 -11.65
N GLU A 2 14.06 7.15 -10.42
CA GLU A 2 13.41 6.52 -9.26
C GLU A 2 11.89 6.66 -9.39
N SER A 3 11.19 5.58 -9.08
CA SER A 3 9.74 5.57 -9.05
C SER A 3 9.23 6.48 -7.91
N LEU A 4 7.97 6.90 -8.01
CA LEU A 4 7.38 7.71 -6.93
C LEU A 4 7.32 6.92 -5.63
N LEU A 5 7.11 5.60 -5.73
CA LEU A 5 7.10 4.68 -4.61
C LEU A 5 8.47 4.61 -3.90
N ASN A 6 9.58 4.53 -4.65
CA ASN A 6 10.92 4.52 -4.04
C ASN A 6 11.19 5.82 -3.28
N ARG A 7 10.78 6.97 -3.85
CA ARG A 7 10.90 8.27 -3.18
C ARG A 7 10.03 8.36 -1.92
N LEU A 8 8.91 7.65 -1.87
CA LEU A 8 8.07 7.55 -0.67
C LEU A 8 8.79 6.73 0.41
N TYR A 9 9.39 5.60 0.05
CA TYR A 9 10.19 4.80 0.99
C TYR A 9 11.36 5.61 1.55
N ASP A 10 12.12 6.30 0.70
CA ASP A 10 13.22 7.18 1.13
C ASP A 10 12.74 8.27 2.10
N ALA A 11 11.62 8.92 1.80
CA ALA A 11 11.06 9.98 2.63
C ALA A 11 10.55 9.47 3.99
N LEU A 12 10.09 8.22 4.05
CA LEU A 12 9.69 7.55 5.28
C LEU A 12 10.90 6.95 6.03
N GLY A 13 12.10 7.00 5.45
CA GLY A 13 13.30 6.38 6.01
C GLY A 13 13.22 4.85 6.04
N LEU A 14 12.50 4.27 5.08
CA LEU A 14 12.26 2.84 4.97
C LEU A 14 13.08 2.27 3.82
N ASP A 15 13.59 1.05 4.03
CA ASP A 15 14.14 0.27 2.94
C ASP A 15 13.00 -0.38 2.16
N ALA A 16 13.03 -0.23 0.83
CA ALA A 16 12.03 -0.83 -0.04
C ALA A 16 12.06 -2.37 0.09
N PRO A 17 10.90 -3.03 0.22
CA PRO A 17 10.83 -4.49 0.30
C PRO A 17 11.26 -5.15 -1.01
N GLU A 18 11.90 -6.33 -0.95
CA GLU A 18 12.40 -7.06 -2.11
C GLU A 18 11.29 -7.80 -2.90
N ASP A 19 10.21 -8.22 -2.23
CA ASP A 19 9.18 -9.09 -2.79
C ASP A 19 7.92 -8.34 -3.25
N GLU A 20 7.21 -7.69 -2.32
CA GLU A 20 5.96 -6.96 -2.61
C GLU A 20 5.94 -5.58 -1.95
N PRO A 21 5.43 -4.54 -2.66
CA PRO A 21 5.35 -3.19 -2.13
C PRO A 21 4.25 -3.07 -1.07
N LEU A 22 4.65 -3.32 0.18
CA LEU A 22 3.80 -3.34 1.37
C LEU A 22 4.43 -2.49 2.48
N LEU A 23 3.61 -1.65 3.11
CA LEU A 23 3.93 -0.94 4.33
C LEU A 23 3.06 -1.43 5.48
N ILE A 24 3.69 -1.87 6.56
CA ILE A 24 3.03 -2.29 7.80
C ILE A 24 3.23 -1.19 8.84
N ILE A 25 2.13 -0.67 9.40
CA ILE A 25 2.15 0.37 10.42
C ILE A 25 1.62 -0.24 11.73
N ASP A 26 2.49 -0.27 12.76
CA ASP A 26 2.40 -0.75 14.17
C ASP A 26 1.11 -1.45 14.67
N ASP A 27 -0.09 -1.00 14.31
CA ASP A 27 -1.39 -1.41 14.88
C ASP A 27 -2.27 -2.24 13.93
N GLY A 28 -1.68 -3.05 13.05
CA GLY A 28 -2.43 -3.96 12.16
C GLY A 28 -2.97 -3.29 10.89
N ILE A 29 -2.51 -2.07 10.60
CA ILE A 29 -2.78 -1.39 9.33
C ILE A 29 -1.76 -1.88 8.30
N GLN A 30 -2.28 -2.49 7.23
CA GLN A 30 -1.49 -2.92 6.08
C GLN A 30 -1.82 -1.99 4.91
N VAL A 31 -0.80 -1.36 4.33
CA VAL A 31 -0.94 -0.48 3.17
C VAL A 31 -0.17 -1.08 2.00
N TYR A 32 -0.89 -1.47 0.96
CA TYR A 32 -0.35 -1.93 -0.31
C TYR A 32 -0.18 -0.75 -1.26
N PHE A 33 0.83 -0.80 -2.11
CA PHE A 33 1.00 0.18 -3.17
C PHE A 33 0.81 -0.46 -4.53
N ASN A 34 -0.05 0.16 -5.34
CA ASN A 34 -0.24 -0.24 -6.73
C ASN A 34 0.28 0.89 -7.63
N GLU A 35 1.35 0.61 -8.37
CA GLU A 35 1.93 1.56 -9.32
C GLU A 35 1.45 1.19 -10.73
N SER A 36 0.67 2.09 -11.33
CA SER A 36 0.26 2.01 -12.74
C SER A 36 1.04 3.04 -13.57
N ASP A 37 0.88 3.01 -14.89
CA ASP A 37 1.65 3.84 -15.84
C ASP A 37 1.80 5.32 -15.42
N HIS A 38 0.77 5.90 -14.79
CA HIS A 38 0.74 7.31 -14.42
C HIS A 38 0.29 7.58 -12.98
N THR A 39 0.03 6.55 -12.18
CA THR A 39 -0.51 6.72 -10.81
C THR A 39 0.15 5.80 -9.81
N LEU A 40 0.22 6.27 -8.56
CA LEU A 40 0.56 5.48 -7.40
C LEU A 40 -0.66 5.47 -6.47
N GLU A 41 -1.26 4.30 -6.30
CA GLU A 41 -2.42 4.10 -5.42
C GLU A 41 -1.97 3.48 -4.09
N MET A 42 -2.54 3.96 -2.99
CA MET A 42 -2.32 3.42 -1.65
C MET A 42 -3.60 2.72 -1.20
N CYS A 43 -3.51 1.42 -0.96
CA CYS A 43 -4.65 0.56 -0.66
C CYS A 43 -4.53 0.01 0.77
N CYS A 44 -5.49 0.32 1.63
CA CYS A 44 -5.54 -0.17 3.00
C CYS A 44 -6.81 -1.02 3.20
N PRO A 45 -6.75 -2.36 3.16
CA PRO A 45 -7.89 -3.20 3.47
C PRO A 45 -8.23 -3.10 4.96
N PHE A 46 -9.20 -2.25 5.29
CA PHE A 46 -9.59 -1.96 6.66
C PHE A 46 -10.68 -2.90 7.19
N MET A 47 -11.46 -3.52 6.31
CA MET A 47 -12.49 -4.51 6.65
C MET A 47 -12.74 -5.46 5.47
N PRO A 48 -13.29 -6.66 5.73
CA PRO A 48 -13.82 -7.52 4.66
C PRO A 48 -14.90 -6.78 3.86
N LEU A 49 -15.04 -7.13 2.59
CA LEU A 49 -16.17 -6.66 1.78
C LEU A 49 -17.48 -7.12 2.46
N PRO A 50 -18.45 -6.22 2.69
CA PRO A 50 -19.72 -6.61 3.30
C PRO A 50 -20.49 -7.58 2.40
N ASP A 51 -21.13 -8.57 3.02
CA ASP A 51 -22.11 -9.42 2.34
C ASP A 51 -23.45 -8.67 2.31
N ASP A 52 -23.78 -8.06 1.16
CA ASP A 52 -25.07 -7.38 0.93
C ASP A 52 -26.24 -8.37 0.80
N ILE A 53 -26.42 -9.25 1.79
CA ILE A 53 -27.62 -10.09 1.88
C ILE A 53 -28.75 -9.20 2.41
N LEU A 54 -29.52 -8.64 1.47
CA LEU A 54 -30.80 -7.99 1.74
C LEU A 54 -31.79 -9.03 2.31
N THR A 55 -31.75 -9.29 3.62
CA THR A 55 -32.82 -10.03 4.32
C THR A 55 -33.93 -9.11 4.78
#